data_AF-A0A2I6QMR4-F1
#
_entry.id   AF-A0A2I6QMR4-F1
#
_cell.length_a   1.000
_cell.length_b   1.000
_cell.length_c   1.000
_cell.angle_alpha   90.00
_cell.angle_beta   90.00
_cell.angle_gamma   90.00
#
_symmetry.space_group_name_H-M   'P 1'
#
loop_
_entity.id
_entity.type
_entity.pdbx_description
1 polymer ?
#
loop_
_entity_poly.entity_id
_entity_poly.type
_entity_poly.pdbx_seq_one_letter_code
_entity_poly.pdbx_strand_id
1 'polypeptide(L)'
;MGHEDEEAVILGRIRRGEVIENFETIRQRKDGTPINVALTVSPVRDVTGKIVGASKIARDITERKQAEKKLDESFQRESEARKIAEAASRAKDDFLAALSHELRTPLNPVLLVASDAAENPELSPEIRGEFEGIRKNIELEARLIDDLLDLTRIASGKMLIVARFVDALGVVRDAIRIVRDDIDQKRIELSLNTDPESCFVWCDPVRLQQVVWNVLKNAIKFTPASGSIMVNVAQNSGKLRIEITDNGLGDNGQRIDHHFRGIYSRRPRPVWDSQLWRIRTWVVHQQTLDGTSVRQHHCDQPGPQSRGDLYH
;
A
#
# COMPACT_ATOMS: atom_id res chain seq x y z
N MET A 1 38.62 -38.94 -5.34
CA MET A 1 40.09 -38.97 -5.14
C MET A 1 40.33 -39.24 -3.67
N GLY A 2 41.10 -40.29 -3.36
CA GLY A 2 41.44 -40.63 -1.98
C GLY A 2 42.45 -39.65 -1.39
N HIS A 3 42.63 -39.66 -0.06
CA HIS A 3 43.64 -38.83 0.61
C HIS A 3 45.07 -39.10 0.11
N GLU A 4 45.36 -40.31 -0.36
CA GLU A 4 46.68 -40.67 -0.90
C GLU A 4 46.99 -39.96 -2.23
N ASP A 5 45.99 -39.78 -3.11
CA ASP A 5 46.14 -39.00 -4.35
C ASP A 5 46.38 -37.52 -4.04
N GLU A 6 45.72 -36.99 -3.01
CA GLU A 6 45.84 -35.60 -2.57
C GLU A 6 47.26 -35.28 -2.09
N GLU A 7 47.86 -36.16 -1.28
CA GLU A 7 49.22 -35.97 -0.77
C GLU A 7 50.27 -36.06 -1.88
N ALA A 8 50.11 -36.98 -2.83
CA ALA A 8 51.00 -37.08 -3.99
C ALA A 8 50.98 -35.80 -4.82
N VAL A 9 49.79 -35.22 -5.04
CA VAL A 9 49.64 -33.94 -5.76
C VAL A 9 50.31 -32.80 -4.99
N ILE A 10 50.05 -32.69 -3.68
CA ILE A 10 50.66 -31.65 -2.83
C ILE A 10 52.19 -31.75 -2.88
N LEU A 11 52.76 -32.93 -2.62
CA LEU A 11 54.20 -33.15 -2.62
C LEU A 11 54.83 -32.88 -4.00
N GLY A 12 54.14 -33.21 -5.09
CA GLY A 12 54.58 -32.91 -6.44
C GLY A 12 54.74 -31.40 -6.70
N ARG A 13 53.79 -30.58 -6.22
CA ARG A 13 53.85 -29.11 -6.32
C ARG A 13 54.96 -28.52 -5.44
N ILE A 14 55.08 -29.00 -4.20
CA ILE A 14 56.15 -28.55 -3.28
C ILE A 14 57.54 -28.86 -3.85
N ARG A 15 57.75 -30.03 -4.48
CA ARG A 15 59.03 -30.37 -5.13
C ARG A 15 59.42 -29.42 -6.26
N ARG A 16 58.45 -28.78 -6.90
CA ARG A 16 58.66 -27.73 -7.91
C ARG A 16 58.86 -26.33 -7.29
N GLY A 17 58.81 -26.22 -5.97
CA GLY A 17 58.95 -24.96 -5.24
C GLY A 17 57.69 -24.11 -5.18
N GLU A 18 56.52 -24.66 -5.56
CA GLU A 18 55.23 -23.97 -5.49
C GLU A 18 54.74 -23.88 -4.04
N VAL A 19 54.07 -22.78 -3.69
CA VAL A 19 53.29 -22.66 -2.45
C VAL A 19 51.85 -23.02 -2.76
N ILE A 20 51.23 -23.81 -1.89
CA ILE A 20 49.80 -24.11 -1.95
C ILE A 20 49.11 -23.31 -0.87
N GLU A 21 48.17 -22.45 -1.24
CA GLU A 21 47.40 -21.64 -0.30
C GLU A 21 45.93 -22.07 -0.29
N ASN A 22 45.29 -21.96 0.88
CA ASN A 22 43.85 -22.16 1.08
C ASN A 22 43.28 -23.45 0.46
N PHE A 23 44.05 -24.54 0.42
CA PHE A 23 43.55 -25.81 -0.10
C PHE A 23 42.58 -26.44 0.90
N GLU A 24 41.29 -26.41 0.60
CA GLU A 24 40.25 -26.93 1.47
C GLU A 24 40.11 -28.45 1.32
N THR A 25 40.19 -29.18 2.43
CA THR A 25 40.01 -30.63 2.48
C THR A 25 39.38 -31.04 3.81
N ILE A 26 38.94 -32.29 3.92
CA ILE A 26 38.42 -32.87 5.16
C ILE A 26 39.56 -33.66 5.81
N ARG A 27 39.77 -33.51 7.12
CA ARG A 27 40.71 -34.33 7.90
C ARG A 27 39.97 -34.96 9.07
N GLN A 28 40.56 -35.96 9.71
CA GLN A 28 39.98 -36.56 10.92
C GLN A 28 40.79 -36.15 12.15
N ARG A 29 40.08 -35.84 13.24
CA ARG A 29 40.66 -35.73 14.58
C ARG A 29 41.00 -37.13 15.11
N LYS A 30 41.76 -37.19 16.21
CA LYS A 30 42.13 -38.47 16.87
C LYS A 30 40.93 -39.30 17.34
N ASP A 31 39.81 -38.65 17.60
CA ASP A 31 38.54 -39.30 17.99
C ASP A 31 37.71 -39.77 16.78
N GLY A 32 38.21 -39.61 15.55
CA GLY A 32 37.54 -39.97 14.31
C GLY A 32 36.60 -38.91 13.75
N THR A 33 36.38 -37.78 14.44
CA THR A 33 35.49 -36.72 13.95
C THR A 33 36.08 -36.01 12.72
N PRO A 34 35.29 -35.81 11.65
CA PRO A 34 35.75 -35.08 10.49
C PRO A 34 35.78 -33.57 10.76
N ILE A 35 36.84 -32.90 10.33
CA ILE A 35 37.01 -31.45 10.35
C ILE A 35 37.31 -30.92 8.95
N ASN A 36 36.72 -29.79 8.60
CA ASN A 36 37.12 -29.08 7.39
C ASN A 36 38.36 -28.26 7.72
N VAL A 37 39.41 -28.37 6.91
CA VAL A 37 40.64 -27.61 7.09
C VAL A 37 41.01 -26.88 5.81
N ALA A 38 41.51 -25.65 5.96
CA ALA A 38 42.23 -24.94 4.91
C ALA A 38 43.73 -25.17 5.12
N LEU A 39 44.37 -25.81 4.14
CA LEU A 39 45.80 -26.11 4.17
C LEU A 39 46.60 -25.04 3.45
N THR A 40 47.66 -24.58 4.10
CA THR A 40 48.75 -23.85 3.45
C THR A 40 50.01 -24.71 3.55
N VAL A 41 50.64 -25.02 2.41
CA VAL A 41 51.84 -25.86 2.35
C VAL A 41 52.93 -25.12 1.59
N SER A 42 54.09 -24.97 2.22
CA SER A 42 55.21 -24.21 1.68
C SER A 42 56.50 -25.05 1.68
N PRO A 43 57.35 -24.95 0.64
CA PRO A 43 58.64 -25.64 0.64
C PRO A 43 59.58 -25.06 1.68
N VAL A 44 60.28 -25.93 2.41
CA VAL A 44 61.37 -25.55 3.31
C VAL A 44 62.67 -25.71 2.56
N ARG A 45 63.48 -24.65 2.51
CA ARG A 45 64.77 -24.62 1.80
C ARG A 45 65.92 -24.56 2.79
N ASP A 46 67.02 -25.22 2.46
CA ASP A 46 68.29 -25.05 3.18
C ASP A 46 69.00 -23.75 2.75
N VAL A 47 70.16 -23.48 3.37
CA VAL A 47 70.99 -22.29 3.07
C VAL A 47 71.50 -22.24 1.63
N THR A 48 71.46 -23.36 0.90
CA THR A 48 71.86 -23.45 -0.52
C THR A 48 70.69 -23.23 -1.47
N GLY A 49 69.48 -23.04 -0.94
CA GLY A 49 68.26 -22.86 -1.73
C GLY A 49 67.59 -24.17 -2.18
N LYS A 50 68.16 -25.33 -1.82
CA LYS A 50 67.61 -26.66 -2.13
C LYS A 50 66.41 -26.95 -1.22
N ILE A 51 65.34 -27.49 -1.78
CA ILE A 51 64.15 -27.88 -1.02
C ILE A 51 64.49 -29.15 -0.21
N VAL A 52 64.37 -29.05 1.11
CA VAL A 52 64.68 -30.13 2.06
C VAL A 52 63.46 -30.64 2.82
N GLY A 53 62.31 -29.96 2.70
CA GLY A 53 61.08 -30.39 3.35
C GLY A 53 59.87 -29.54 2.97
N ALA A 54 58.79 -29.72 3.72
CA ALA A 54 57.55 -28.95 3.59
C ALA A 54 57.09 -28.49 4.98
N SER A 55 56.62 -27.25 5.07
CA SER A 55 55.90 -26.73 6.22
C SER A 55 54.41 -26.74 5.91
N LYS A 56 53.58 -27.24 6.82
CA LYS A 56 52.13 -27.35 6.66
C LYS A 56 51.43 -26.61 7.80
N ILE A 57 50.56 -25.68 7.44
CA ILE A 57 49.64 -25.00 8.35
C ILE A 57 48.24 -25.50 8.01
N ALA A 58 47.53 -26.03 9.00
CA ALA A 58 46.14 -26.47 8.86
C ALA A 58 45.26 -25.59 9.76
N ARG A 59 44.39 -24.80 9.14
CA ARG A 59 43.39 -24.00 9.86
C ARG A 59 42.06 -24.74 9.85
N ASP A 60 41.50 -25.01 11.02
CA ASP A 60 40.13 -25.53 11.11
C ASP A 60 39.16 -24.44 10.60
N ILE A 61 38.36 -24.80 9.59
CA ILE A 61 37.35 -23.94 8.97
C ILE A 61 35.95 -24.54 9.11
N THR A 62 35.78 -25.53 10.01
CA THR A 62 34.51 -26.24 10.20
C THR A 62 33.39 -25.28 10.60
N GLU A 63 33.63 -24.42 11.58
CA GLU A 63 32.65 -23.42 12.04
C GLU A 63 32.28 -22.45 10.92
N ARG A 64 33.27 -21.96 10.16
CA ARG A 64 33.03 -21.08 9.00
C ARG A 64 32.15 -21.76 7.95
N LYS A 65 32.48 -22.99 7.54
CA LYS A 65 31.71 -23.74 6.54
C LYS A 65 30.29 -24.06 7.02
N GLN A 66 30.12 -24.36 8.31
CA GLN A 66 28.80 -24.57 8.88
C GLN A 66 27.98 -23.28 8.91
N ALA A 67 28.60 -22.14 9.22
CA ALA A 67 27.94 -20.84 9.18
C ALA A 67 27.53 -20.45 7.75
N GLU A 68 28.42 -20.62 6.77
CA GLU A 68 28.14 -20.38 5.35
C GLU A 68 26.98 -21.25 4.86
N LYS A 69 27.00 -22.56 5.15
CA LYS A 69 25.91 -23.47 4.79
C LYS A 69 24.58 -23.07 5.41
N LYS A 70 24.55 -22.70 6.70
CA LYS A 70 23.33 -22.24 7.38
C LYS A 70 22.79 -20.95 6.76
N LEU A 71 23.68 -20.03 6.38
CA LEU A 71 23.31 -18.78 5.73
C LEU A 71 22.69 -19.05 4.35
N ASP A 72 23.32 -19.91 3.55
CA ASP A 72 22.79 -20.31 2.24
C ASP A 72 21.42 -20.99 2.37
N GLU A 73 21.27 -21.94 3.30
CA GLU A 73 19.99 -22.60 3.58
C GLU A 73 18.90 -21.62 4.06
N SER A 74 19.28 -20.60 4.81
CA SER A 74 18.35 -19.55 5.25
C SER A 74 17.92 -18.68 4.07
N PHE A 75 18.87 -18.27 3.24
CA PHE A 75 18.63 -17.46 2.06
C PHE A 75 17.71 -18.17 1.06
N GLN A 76 17.94 -19.47 0.82
CA GLN A 76 17.09 -20.26 -0.06
C GLN A 76 15.66 -20.37 0.50
N ARG A 77 15.50 -20.66 1.80
CA ARG A 77 14.18 -20.72 2.44
C ARG A 77 13.44 -19.40 2.37
N GLU A 78 14.13 -18.27 2.60
CA GLU A 78 13.53 -16.94 2.49
C GLU A 78 13.10 -16.63 1.06
N SER A 79 13.95 -16.94 0.07
CA SER A 79 13.67 -16.78 -1.36
C SER A 79 12.45 -17.60 -1.80
N GLU A 80 12.36 -18.87 -1.38
CA GLU A 80 11.21 -19.73 -1.66
C GLU A 80 9.94 -19.23 -1.00
N ALA A 81 9.98 -18.89 0.29
CA ALA A 81 8.85 -18.33 1.01
C ALA A 81 8.34 -17.04 0.37
N ARG A 82 9.27 -16.17 -0.07
CA ARG A 82 8.95 -14.93 -0.78
C ARG A 82 8.28 -15.21 -2.12
N LYS A 83 8.78 -16.17 -2.92
CA LYS A 83 8.15 -16.55 -4.20
C LYS A 83 6.73 -17.07 -3.99
N ILE A 84 6.51 -17.91 -2.99
CA ILE A 84 5.18 -18.44 -2.65
C ILE A 84 4.26 -17.29 -2.22
N ALA A 85 4.72 -16.38 -1.36
CA ALA A 85 3.95 -15.24 -0.91
C ALA A 85 3.58 -14.29 -2.07
N GLU A 86 4.52 -14.01 -2.97
CA GLU A 86 4.28 -13.18 -4.15
C GLU A 86 3.28 -13.84 -5.11
N ALA A 87 3.41 -15.15 -5.36
CA ALA A 87 2.47 -15.90 -6.20
C ALA A 87 1.05 -15.91 -5.60
N ALA A 88 0.92 -16.17 -4.30
CA ALA A 88 -0.36 -16.12 -3.60
C ALA A 88 -0.97 -14.71 -3.64
N SER A 89 -0.15 -13.68 -3.48
CA SER A 89 -0.58 -12.28 -3.56
C SER A 89 -1.10 -11.90 -4.94
N ARG A 90 -0.46 -12.38 -6.02
CA ARG A 90 -0.93 -12.17 -7.40
C ARG A 90 -2.22 -12.94 -7.67
N ALA A 91 -2.28 -14.22 -7.30
CA ALA A 91 -3.48 -15.03 -7.46
C ALA A 91 -4.70 -14.42 -6.74
N LYS A 92 -4.50 -13.85 -5.55
CA LYS A 92 -5.53 -13.10 -4.83
C LYS A 92 -6.02 -11.88 -5.62
N ASP A 93 -5.11 -11.07 -6.18
CA ASP A 93 -5.47 -9.88 -6.93
C ASP A 93 -6.23 -10.24 -8.22
N ASP A 94 -5.75 -11.24 -8.94
CA ASP A 94 -6.37 -11.72 -10.18
C ASP A 94 -7.77 -12.28 -9.92
N PHE A 95 -7.92 -13.06 -8.85
CA PHE A 95 -9.21 -13.57 -8.40
C PHE A 95 -10.19 -12.43 -8.08
N LEU A 96 -9.76 -11.43 -7.32
CA LEU A 96 -10.61 -10.29 -6.95
C LEU A 96 -11.02 -9.48 -8.18
N ALA A 97 -10.10 -9.21 -9.10
CA ALA A 97 -10.39 -8.50 -10.34
C ALA A 97 -11.38 -9.27 -11.23
N ALA A 98 -11.17 -10.58 -11.40
CA ALA A 98 -12.09 -11.44 -12.15
C ALA A 98 -13.47 -11.46 -11.50
N LEU A 99 -13.56 -11.64 -10.18
CA LEU A 99 -14.82 -11.67 -9.45
C LEU A 99 -15.63 -10.37 -9.66
N SER A 100 -14.99 -9.21 -9.62
CA SER A 100 -15.69 -7.93 -9.87
C SER A 100 -16.28 -7.87 -11.28
N HIS A 101 -15.55 -8.34 -12.29
CA HIS A 101 -16.04 -8.38 -13.67
C HIS A 101 -17.19 -9.40 -13.85
N GLU A 102 -17.02 -10.60 -13.30
CA GLU A 102 -18.00 -11.69 -13.35
C GLU A 102 -19.29 -11.34 -12.57
N LEU A 103 -19.22 -10.48 -11.56
CA LEU A 103 -20.40 -9.98 -10.85
C LEU A 103 -21.09 -8.81 -11.57
N ARG A 104 -20.33 -7.90 -12.19
CA ARG A 104 -20.91 -6.79 -12.96
C ARG A 104 -21.67 -7.26 -14.19
N THR A 105 -21.11 -8.23 -14.90
CA THR A 105 -21.67 -8.73 -16.17
C THR A 105 -23.14 -9.17 -16.05
N PRO A 106 -23.54 -10.00 -15.08
CA PRO A 106 -24.95 -10.38 -14.89
C PRO A 106 -25.80 -9.26 -14.27
N LEU A 107 -25.22 -8.33 -13.51
CA LEU A 107 -25.96 -7.22 -12.90
C LEU A 107 -26.35 -6.13 -13.91
N ASN A 108 -25.54 -5.90 -14.96
CA ASN A 108 -25.79 -4.84 -15.93
C ASN A 108 -27.14 -4.99 -16.69
N PRO A 109 -27.52 -6.17 -17.21
CA PRO A 109 -28.84 -6.35 -17.83
C PRO A 109 -29.99 -6.15 -16.83
N VAL A 110 -29.83 -6.59 -15.59
CA VAL A 110 -30.86 -6.42 -14.56
C VAL A 110 -31.01 -4.93 -14.20
N LEU A 111 -29.90 -4.20 -14.11
CA LEU A 111 -29.91 -2.75 -13.91
C LEU A 111 -30.62 -2.04 -15.06
N LEU A 112 -30.35 -2.43 -16.31
CA LEU A 112 -31.01 -1.86 -17.49
C LEU A 112 -32.53 -2.07 -17.43
N VAL A 113 -32.98 -3.30 -17.21
CA VAL A 113 -34.41 -3.63 -17.12
C VAL A 113 -35.08 -2.90 -15.95
N ALA A 114 -34.42 -2.86 -14.78
CA ALA A 114 -34.95 -2.17 -13.62
C ALA A 114 -35.04 -0.66 -13.84
N SER A 115 -34.05 -0.06 -14.53
CA SER A 115 -34.06 1.37 -14.85
C SER A 115 -35.17 1.70 -15.85
N ASP A 116 -35.28 0.92 -16.92
CA ASP A 116 -36.31 1.13 -17.96
C ASP A 116 -37.73 0.99 -17.38
N ALA A 117 -37.96 -0.01 -16.53
CA ALA A 117 -39.24 -0.21 -15.86
C ALA A 117 -39.53 0.86 -14.78
N ALA A 118 -38.52 1.36 -14.06
CA ALA A 118 -38.70 2.43 -13.08
C ALA A 118 -39.13 3.75 -13.74
N GLU A 119 -38.68 4.00 -14.97
CA GLU A 119 -38.98 5.22 -15.73
C GLU A 119 -40.19 5.08 -16.67
N ASN A 120 -40.71 3.86 -16.90
CA ASN A 120 -41.79 3.60 -17.85
C ASN A 120 -43.14 4.20 -17.39
N PRO A 121 -43.69 5.22 -18.08
CA PRO A 121 -44.94 5.87 -17.70
C PRO A 121 -46.20 5.01 -17.85
N GLU A 122 -46.12 3.89 -18.58
CA GLU A 122 -47.24 2.95 -18.76
C GLU A 122 -47.45 2.03 -17.54
N LEU A 123 -46.45 1.90 -16.66
CA LEU A 123 -46.53 1.10 -15.44
C LEU A 123 -47.18 1.88 -14.29
N SER A 124 -47.84 1.17 -13.37
CA SER A 124 -48.44 1.80 -12.19
C SER A 124 -47.36 2.43 -11.30
N PRO A 125 -47.70 3.49 -10.53
CA PRO A 125 -46.78 4.07 -9.55
C PRO A 125 -46.21 3.05 -8.54
N GLU A 126 -47.00 2.06 -8.10
CA GLU A 126 -46.49 1.02 -7.20
C GLU A 126 -45.42 0.16 -7.87
N ILE A 127 -45.68 -0.32 -9.10
CA ILE A 127 -44.74 -1.18 -9.84
C ILE A 127 -43.44 -0.44 -10.15
N ARG A 128 -43.53 0.85 -10.56
CA ARG A 128 -42.33 1.68 -10.74
C ARG A 128 -41.53 1.82 -9.45
N GLY A 129 -42.21 1.96 -8.31
CA GLY A 129 -41.58 2.01 -6.99
C GLY A 129 -40.82 0.73 -6.64
N GLU A 130 -41.35 -0.45 -7.00
CA GLU A 130 -40.68 -1.73 -6.83
C GLU A 130 -39.40 -1.83 -7.67
N PHE A 131 -39.47 -1.49 -8.96
CA PHE A 131 -38.30 -1.49 -9.86
C PHE A 131 -37.24 -0.46 -9.47
N GLU A 132 -37.66 0.70 -8.98
CA GLU A 132 -36.76 1.71 -8.40
C GLU A 132 -36.04 1.18 -7.16
N GLY A 133 -36.70 0.34 -6.35
CA GLY A 133 -36.08 -0.40 -5.26
C GLY A 133 -35.03 -1.41 -5.75
N ILE A 134 -35.34 -2.17 -6.81
CA ILE A 134 -34.42 -3.13 -7.42
C ILE A 134 -33.20 -2.40 -7.99
N ARG A 135 -33.40 -1.31 -8.74
CA ARG A 135 -32.34 -0.46 -9.30
C ARG A 135 -31.37 0.00 -8.22
N LYS A 136 -31.90 0.56 -7.12
CA LYS A 136 -31.09 1.02 -5.97
C LYS A 136 -30.27 -0.10 -5.33
N ASN A 137 -30.82 -1.31 -5.20
CA ASN A 137 -30.08 -2.45 -4.64
C ASN A 137 -28.94 -2.90 -5.56
N ILE A 138 -29.15 -2.95 -6.87
CA ILE A 138 -28.10 -3.32 -7.84
C ILE A 138 -26.97 -2.28 -7.85
N GLU A 139 -27.32 -0.98 -7.82
CA GLU A 139 -26.33 0.10 -7.71
C GLU A 139 -25.53 0.04 -6.40
N LEU A 140 -26.18 -0.33 -5.30
CA LEU A 140 -25.52 -0.55 -4.02
C LEU A 140 -24.56 -1.74 -4.08
N GLU A 141 -24.97 -2.88 -4.64
CA GLU A 141 -24.12 -4.06 -4.81
C GLU A 141 -22.90 -3.77 -5.68
N ALA A 142 -23.08 -3.09 -6.81
CA ALA A 142 -21.99 -2.69 -7.68
C ALA A 142 -20.97 -1.80 -6.94
N ARG A 143 -21.46 -0.85 -6.14
CA ARG A 143 -20.59 0.02 -5.33
C ARG A 143 -19.85 -0.76 -4.25
N LEU A 144 -20.51 -1.69 -3.56
CA LEU A 144 -19.89 -2.52 -2.52
C LEU A 144 -18.77 -3.41 -3.09
N ILE A 145 -18.96 -3.94 -4.30
CA ILE A 145 -17.93 -4.70 -5.01
C ILE A 145 -16.71 -3.81 -5.28
N ASP A 146 -16.92 -2.59 -5.76
CA ASP A 146 -15.84 -1.64 -6.02
C ASP A 146 -15.10 -1.22 -4.74
N ASP A 147 -15.84 -0.91 -3.68
CA ASP A 147 -15.27 -0.53 -2.39
C ASP A 147 -14.44 -1.67 -1.77
N LEU A 148 -14.90 -2.93 -1.91
CA LEU A 148 -14.15 -4.10 -1.48
C LEU A 148 -12.83 -4.25 -2.24
N LEU A 149 -12.84 -4.01 -3.56
CA LEU A 149 -11.62 -4.02 -4.37
C LEU A 149 -10.64 -2.91 -3.96
N ASP A 150 -11.14 -1.71 -3.72
CA ASP A 150 -10.30 -0.60 -3.27
C ASP A 150 -9.72 -0.89 -1.87
N LEU A 151 -10.51 -1.42 -0.93
CA LEU A 151 -10.05 -1.80 0.42
C LEU A 151 -8.98 -2.90 0.37
N THR A 152 -9.15 -3.92 -0.47
CA THR A 152 -8.16 -4.99 -0.62
C THR A 152 -6.83 -4.49 -1.20
N ARG A 153 -6.87 -3.54 -2.14
CA ARG A 153 -5.69 -2.85 -2.68
C ARG A 153 -5.01 -1.94 -1.66
N ILE A 154 -5.78 -1.27 -0.81
CA ILE A 154 -5.26 -0.44 0.29
C ILE A 154 -4.56 -1.33 1.33
N ALA A 155 -5.22 -2.39 1.80
CA ALA A 155 -4.70 -3.28 2.84
C ALA A 155 -3.40 -3.99 2.40
N SER A 156 -3.24 -4.23 1.10
CA SER A 156 -2.02 -4.82 0.52
C SER A 156 -0.93 -3.79 0.16
N GLY A 157 -1.19 -2.48 0.33
CA GLY A 157 -0.26 -1.42 -0.06
C GLY A 157 -0.05 -1.28 -1.57
N LYS A 158 -0.89 -1.94 -2.39
CA LYS A 158 -0.81 -1.96 -3.85
C LYS A 158 -1.60 -0.84 -4.52
N MET A 159 -2.39 -0.07 -3.76
CA MET A 159 -3.08 1.09 -4.28
C MET A 159 -2.04 2.14 -4.73
N LEU A 160 -1.86 2.25 -6.05
CA LEU A 160 -1.05 3.29 -6.67
C LEU A 160 -1.79 4.62 -6.54
N ILE A 161 -1.16 5.57 -5.86
CA ILE A 161 -1.60 6.96 -5.78
C ILE A 161 -0.75 7.77 -6.73
N VAL A 162 -1.37 8.25 -7.81
CA VAL A 162 -0.67 9.03 -8.83
C VAL A 162 -0.83 10.51 -8.49
N ALA A 163 0.02 10.98 -7.57
CA ALA A 163 0.02 12.38 -7.19
C ALA A 163 0.48 13.27 -8.35
N ARG A 164 -0.35 14.27 -8.68
CA ARG A 164 -0.08 15.31 -9.68
C ARG A 164 -0.38 16.67 -9.05
N PHE A 165 0.21 17.73 -9.60
CA PHE A 165 -0.17 19.09 -9.25
C PHE A 165 -1.52 19.41 -9.91
N VAL A 166 -2.56 19.59 -9.10
CA VAL A 166 -3.96 19.63 -9.54
C VAL A 166 -4.65 20.86 -8.94
N ASP A 167 -5.51 21.50 -9.74
CA ASP A 167 -6.49 22.48 -9.25
C ASP A 167 -7.61 21.75 -8.51
N ALA A 168 -7.61 21.85 -7.18
CA ALA A 168 -8.61 21.19 -6.34
C ALA A 168 -10.03 21.75 -6.57
N LEU A 169 -10.16 23.03 -6.93
CA LEU A 169 -11.45 23.64 -7.22
C LEU A 169 -12.05 23.04 -8.50
N GLY A 170 -11.22 22.79 -9.52
CA GLY A 170 -11.61 22.04 -10.72
C GLY A 170 -12.18 20.66 -10.38
N VAL A 171 -11.48 19.89 -9.53
CA VAL A 171 -11.93 18.56 -9.09
C VAL A 171 -13.27 18.62 -8.35
N VAL A 172 -13.45 19.60 -7.47
CA VAL A 172 -14.72 19.81 -6.75
C VAL A 172 -15.86 20.16 -7.70
N ARG A 173 -15.62 21.03 -8.69
CA ARG A 173 -16.61 21.36 -9.72
C ARG A 173 -17.01 20.15 -10.55
N ASP A 174 -16.06 19.28 -10.89
CA ASP A 174 -16.34 18.04 -11.62
C ASP A 174 -17.16 17.06 -10.78
N ALA A 175 -16.89 16.96 -9.47
CA ALA A 175 -17.71 16.16 -8.56
C ALA A 175 -19.14 16.72 -8.43
N ILE A 176 -19.31 18.05 -8.37
CA ILE A 176 -20.62 18.71 -8.36
C ILE A 176 -21.39 18.42 -9.65
N ARG A 177 -20.72 18.43 -10.81
CA ARG A 177 -21.36 18.12 -12.09
C ARG A 177 -21.96 16.71 -12.12
N ILE A 178 -21.30 15.74 -11.50
CA ILE A 178 -21.78 14.35 -11.43
C ILE A 178 -23.10 14.23 -10.66
N VAL A 179 -23.32 15.07 -9.65
CA VAL A 179 -24.51 15.00 -8.78
C VAL A 179 -25.54 16.08 -9.08
N ARG A 180 -25.40 16.77 -10.22
CA ARG A 180 -26.23 17.93 -10.55
C ARG A 180 -27.71 17.56 -10.69
N ASP A 181 -28.00 16.46 -11.36
CA ASP A 181 -29.37 16.00 -11.58
C ASP A 181 -30.07 15.67 -10.26
N ASP A 182 -29.37 14.99 -9.33
CA ASP A 182 -29.89 14.68 -8.00
C ASP A 182 -30.22 15.94 -7.19
N ILE A 183 -29.37 16.98 -7.29
CA ILE A 183 -29.58 18.29 -6.66
C ILE A 183 -30.81 18.98 -7.25
N ASP A 184 -30.94 19.00 -8.57
CA ASP A 184 -32.02 19.69 -9.28
C ASP A 184 -33.37 19.00 -9.04
N GLN A 185 -33.40 17.66 -9.02
CA GLN A 185 -34.61 16.89 -8.70
C GLN A 185 -35.13 17.19 -7.28
N LYS A 186 -34.25 17.28 -6.29
CA LYS A 186 -34.62 17.69 -4.93
C LYS A 186 -34.76 19.21 -4.75
N ARG A 187 -34.47 20.02 -5.78
CA ARG A 187 -34.44 21.49 -5.73
C ARG A 187 -33.53 22.03 -4.62
N ILE A 188 -32.40 21.37 -4.37
CA ILE A 188 -31.46 21.78 -3.32
C ILE A 188 -30.70 23.02 -3.79
N GLU A 189 -30.63 24.04 -2.93
CA GLU A 189 -29.78 25.20 -3.14
C GLU A 189 -28.32 24.84 -2.88
N LEU A 190 -27.50 24.77 -3.93
CA LEU A 190 -26.06 24.51 -3.81
C LEU A 190 -25.27 25.81 -3.91
N SER A 191 -24.50 26.15 -2.88
CA SER A 191 -23.53 27.25 -2.90
C SER A 191 -22.09 26.70 -2.90
N LEU A 192 -21.22 27.30 -3.71
CA LEU A 192 -19.79 26.98 -3.76
C LEU A 192 -19.00 28.23 -3.37
N ASN A 193 -18.41 28.19 -2.19
CA ASN A 193 -17.52 29.22 -1.68
C ASN A 193 -16.07 28.81 -1.91
N THR A 194 -15.25 29.76 -2.36
CA THR A 194 -13.83 29.54 -2.57
C THR A 194 -13.06 30.81 -2.29
N ASP A 195 -11.86 30.68 -1.72
CA ASP A 195 -10.93 31.79 -1.63
C ASP A 195 -10.42 32.20 -3.03
N PRO A 196 -10.10 33.48 -3.26
CA PRO A 196 -9.63 33.97 -4.56
C PRO A 196 -8.26 33.39 -4.99
N GLU A 197 -7.51 32.79 -4.08
CA GLU A 197 -6.28 32.08 -4.41
C GLU A 197 -6.59 30.69 -5.00
N SER A 198 -5.99 30.40 -6.14
CA SER A 198 -6.15 29.10 -6.80
C SER A 198 -5.67 27.98 -5.88
N CYS A 199 -6.58 27.08 -5.50
CA CYS A 199 -6.32 25.99 -4.57
C CYS A 199 -5.59 24.82 -5.27
N PHE A 200 -4.29 24.98 -5.51
CA PHE A 200 -3.47 23.92 -6.12
C PHE A 200 -2.87 22.99 -5.07
N VAL A 201 -2.98 21.67 -5.31
CA VAL A 201 -2.50 20.63 -4.39
C VAL A 201 -1.83 19.49 -5.17
N TRP A 202 -0.84 18.84 -4.54
CA TRP A 202 -0.33 17.56 -5.01
C TRP A 202 -1.25 16.43 -4.52
N CYS A 203 -2.06 15.87 -5.43
CA CYS A 203 -2.97 14.76 -5.11
C CYS A 203 -3.25 13.87 -6.32
N ASP A 204 -3.85 12.72 -6.08
CA ASP A 204 -4.48 11.94 -7.14
C ASP A 204 -5.87 12.53 -7.45
N PRO A 205 -6.10 13.10 -8.65
CA PRO A 205 -7.34 13.80 -8.96
C PRO A 205 -8.55 12.87 -8.95
N VAL A 206 -8.39 11.61 -9.40
CA VAL A 206 -9.49 10.63 -9.45
C VAL A 206 -9.93 10.28 -8.04
N ARG A 207 -8.97 10.05 -7.15
CA ARG A 207 -9.26 9.71 -5.74
C ARG A 207 -9.83 10.90 -4.98
N LEU A 208 -9.32 12.11 -5.21
CA LEU A 208 -9.89 13.32 -4.64
C LEU A 208 -11.34 13.53 -5.10
N GLN A 209 -11.60 13.35 -6.40
CA GLN A 209 -12.96 13.46 -6.96
C GLN A 209 -13.90 12.43 -6.33
N GLN A 210 -13.46 11.17 -6.19
CA GLN A 210 -14.24 10.10 -5.55
C GLN A 210 -14.61 10.45 -4.10
N VAL A 211 -13.67 11.00 -3.33
CA VAL A 211 -13.92 11.45 -1.95
C VAL A 211 -15.01 12.53 -1.92
N VAL A 212 -14.82 13.60 -2.71
CA VAL A 212 -15.74 14.74 -2.74
C VAL A 212 -17.12 14.30 -3.21
N TRP A 213 -17.18 13.50 -4.26
CA TRP A 213 -18.42 12.95 -4.82
C TRP A 213 -19.18 12.09 -3.80
N ASN A 214 -18.49 11.20 -3.07
CA ASN A 214 -19.12 10.36 -2.05
C ASN A 214 -19.73 11.18 -0.92
N VAL A 215 -19.04 12.24 -0.47
CA VAL A 215 -19.57 13.13 0.57
C VAL A 215 -20.75 13.95 0.06
N LEU A 216 -20.69 14.46 -1.18
CA LEU A 216 -21.82 15.16 -1.80
C LEU A 216 -23.05 14.27 -1.95
N LYS A 217 -22.89 13.01 -2.40
CA LYS A 217 -24.02 12.05 -2.48
C LYS A 217 -24.67 11.83 -1.12
N ASN A 218 -23.87 11.73 -0.06
CA ASN A 218 -24.41 11.63 1.29
C ASN A 218 -25.17 12.90 1.70
N ALA A 219 -24.59 14.08 1.48
CA ALA A 219 -25.25 15.36 1.78
C ALA A 219 -26.62 15.47 1.05
N ILE A 220 -26.66 15.15 -0.25
CA ILE A 220 -27.91 15.16 -1.04
C ILE A 220 -28.94 14.16 -0.51
N LYS A 221 -28.49 12.96 -0.12
CA LYS A 221 -29.38 11.92 0.44
C LYS A 221 -30.13 12.45 1.66
N PHE A 222 -29.43 13.11 2.59
CA PHE A 222 -29.99 13.55 3.88
C PHE A 222 -30.61 14.96 3.86
N THR A 223 -30.30 15.78 2.85
CA THR A 223 -30.93 17.08 2.67
C THR A 223 -32.39 16.92 2.22
N PRO A 224 -33.37 17.60 2.85
CA PRO A 224 -34.76 17.60 2.41
C PRO A 224 -34.92 18.29 1.05
N ALA A 225 -36.06 18.07 0.40
CA ALA A 225 -36.40 18.82 -0.81
C ALA A 225 -36.44 20.32 -0.52
N SER A 226 -35.90 21.14 -1.41
CA SER A 226 -35.71 22.59 -1.21
C SER A 226 -34.79 22.97 -0.04
N GLY A 227 -33.94 22.03 0.42
CA GLY A 227 -32.87 22.31 1.39
C GLY A 227 -31.66 23.00 0.75
N SER A 228 -30.57 23.09 1.49
CA SER A 228 -29.36 23.80 1.06
C SER A 228 -28.09 23.00 1.38
N ILE A 229 -27.15 22.99 0.43
CA ILE A 229 -25.80 22.46 0.61
C ILE A 229 -24.79 23.57 0.31
N MET A 230 -23.80 23.73 1.18
CA MET A 230 -22.68 24.65 0.99
C MET A 230 -21.38 23.86 0.86
N VAL A 231 -20.63 24.13 -0.19
CA VAL A 231 -19.29 23.58 -0.41
C VAL A 231 -18.29 24.71 -0.25
N ASN A 232 -17.37 24.61 0.71
CA ASN A 232 -16.31 25.59 0.91
C ASN A 232 -14.95 24.96 0.58
N VAL A 233 -14.23 25.58 -0.35
CA VAL A 233 -12.90 25.14 -0.80
C VAL A 233 -11.89 26.24 -0.48
N ALA A 234 -11.04 25.98 0.49
CA ALA A 234 -10.05 26.92 0.96
C ALA A 234 -8.67 26.27 1.09
N GLN A 235 -7.62 27.05 0.91
CA GLN A 235 -6.25 26.61 1.16
C GLN A 235 -5.62 27.50 2.24
N ASN A 236 -5.16 26.91 3.34
CA ASN A 236 -4.51 27.65 4.42
C ASN A 236 -3.25 26.92 4.87
N SER A 237 -2.13 27.65 4.95
CA SER A 237 -0.84 27.11 5.44
C SER A 237 -0.40 25.85 4.70
N GLY A 238 -0.58 25.83 3.36
CA GLY A 238 -0.23 24.69 2.51
C GLY A 238 -1.16 23.48 2.63
N LYS A 239 -2.32 23.61 3.30
CA LYS A 239 -3.31 22.55 3.44
C LYS A 239 -4.59 22.91 2.70
N LEU A 240 -5.07 21.97 1.89
CA LEU A 240 -6.39 22.04 1.27
C LEU A 240 -7.47 21.64 2.30
N ARG A 241 -8.51 22.46 2.39
CA ARG A 241 -9.73 22.20 3.15
C ARG A 241 -10.91 22.20 2.19
N ILE A 242 -11.64 21.10 2.15
CA ILE A 242 -12.94 21.01 1.48
C ILE A 242 -13.96 20.70 2.57
N GLU A 243 -14.94 21.57 2.70
CA GLU A 243 -16.01 21.45 3.69
C GLU A 243 -17.34 21.39 2.97
N ILE A 244 -18.15 20.38 3.28
CA ILE A 244 -19.48 20.18 2.69
C ILE A 244 -20.48 20.18 3.84
N THR A 245 -21.31 21.21 3.86
CA THR A 245 -22.31 21.47 4.89
C THR A 245 -23.71 21.31 4.31
N ASP A 246 -24.60 20.64 5.02
CA ASP A 246 -26.00 20.50 4.66
C ASP A 246 -26.94 20.86 5.82
N ASN A 247 -28.22 21.07 5.50
CA ASN A 247 -29.29 21.35 6.46
C ASN A 247 -30.29 20.19 6.62
N GLY A 248 -29.84 18.94 6.42
CA GLY A 248 -30.65 17.73 6.55
C GLY A 248 -30.98 17.31 7.99
N LEU A 249 -32.05 16.51 8.14
CA LEU A 249 -32.39 15.80 9.38
C LEU A 249 -31.58 14.49 9.42
N GLY A 250 -30.60 14.41 10.33
CA GLY A 250 -29.74 13.24 10.48
C GLY A 250 -30.53 11.98 10.82
N ASP A 251 -30.30 10.90 10.08
CA ASP A 251 -30.88 9.59 10.38
C ASP A 251 -30.23 9.06 11.68
N ASN A 252 -31.00 9.02 12.77
CA ASN A 252 -30.73 8.35 14.05
C ASN A 252 -29.26 8.05 14.38
N GLY A 253 -28.46 9.07 14.69
CA GLY A 253 -27.21 8.92 15.46
C GLY A 253 -26.18 7.91 14.95
N GLN A 254 -26.28 7.41 13.72
CA GLN A 254 -25.30 6.51 13.15
C GLN A 254 -24.16 7.34 12.59
N ARG A 255 -23.08 7.40 13.38
CA ARG A 255 -21.74 7.79 12.92
C ARG A 255 -21.45 7.06 11.61
N ILE A 256 -21.48 7.79 10.50
CA ILE A 256 -20.94 7.29 9.25
C ILE A 256 -19.41 7.38 9.38
N ASP A 257 -18.80 6.28 9.82
CA ASP A 257 -17.34 6.10 9.88
C ASP A 257 -16.83 5.67 8.50
N HIS A 258 -16.81 6.58 7.52
CA HIS A 258 -15.99 6.34 6.34
C HIS A 258 -14.55 6.68 6.71
N HIS A 259 -13.73 5.64 6.88
CA HIS A 259 -12.29 5.72 7.07
C HIS A 259 -11.62 6.41 5.87
N PHE A 260 -11.58 7.75 5.85
CA PHE A 260 -10.68 8.49 4.98
C PHE A 260 -9.30 8.56 5.63
N ARG A 261 -8.50 7.49 5.46
CA ARG A 261 -7.06 7.58 5.69
C ARG A 261 -6.45 8.37 4.56
N GLY A 262 -5.95 9.57 4.87
CA GLY A 262 -4.99 10.26 4.00
C GLY A 262 -3.83 9.32 3.69
N ILE A 263 -3.62 9.02 2.42
CA ILE A 263 -2.59 8.08 1.98
C ILE A 263 -1.25 8.81 2.03
N TYR A 264 -0.44 8.49 3.05
CA TYR A 264 0.97 8.90 3.13
C TYR A 264 1.83 7.78 2.56
N SER A 265 2.63 8.05 1.52
CA SER A 265 3.65 7.09 1.09
C SER A 265 4.75 6.97 2.15
N ARG A 266 5.14 5.73 2.49
CA ARG A 266 6.32 5.44 3.32
C ARG A 266 7.49 4.97 2.43
N ARG A 267 8.38 5.92 2.10
CA ARG A 267 9.85 5.83 1.85
C ARG A 267 10.39 4.95 0.69
N PRO A 268 11.57 5.29 0.10
CA PRO A 268 12.89 5.23 0.77
C PRO A 268 13.73 6.53 0.69
N ARG A 269 14.64 6.69 1.66
CA ARG A 269 15.77 7.66 1.67
C ARG A 269 16.98 6.99 0.96
N PRO A 270 17.93 7.72 0.32
CA PRO A 270 18.72 8.72 1.06
C PRO A 270 19.20 9.99 0.29
N VAL A 271 19.34 11.05 1.11
CA VAL A 271 20.20 12.25 1.08
C VAL A 271 19.95 13.48 0.18
N TRP A 272 19.97 14.63 0.90
CA TRP A 272 20.15 16.05 0.52
C TRP A 272 19.06 16.75 -0.30
N ASP A 273 17.95 17.14 0.33
CA ASP A 273 17.67 18.57 0.64
C ASP A 273 16.41 18.66 1.51
N SER A 274 16.43 19.60 2.45
CA SER A 274 15.46 19.78 3.52
C SER A 274 14.22 20.54 3.05
N GLN A 275 13.14 19.84 2.65
CA GLN A 275 11.72 20.28 2.71
C GLN A 275 10.80 19.25 2.02
N LEU A 276 10.53 18.11 2.68
CA LEU A 276 9.53 17.15 2.20
C LEU A 276 8.14 17.50 2.79
N TRP A 277 7.32 18.15 1.96
CA TRP A 277 5.96 18.58 2.25
C TRP A 277 5.02 17.39 2.50
N ARG A 278 4.51 17.27 3.73
CA ARG A 278 3.37 16.40 4.06
C ARG A 278 2.09 17.22 3.94
N ILE A 279 1.33 17.07 2.85
CA ILE A 279 0.02 17.69 2.74
C ILE A 279 -1.02 16.80 3.42
N ARG A 280 -1.74 17.38 4.38
CA ARG A 280 -2.92 16.79 5.04
C ARG A 280 -4.17 17.34 4.36
N THR A 281 -4.84 16.54 3.55
CA THR A 281 -6.16 16.88 2.99
C THR A 281 -7.24 16.53 4.01
N TRP A 282 -8.11 17.50 4.31
CA TRP A 282 -9.26 17.31 5.21
C TRP A 282 -10.53 17.52 4.40
N VAL A 283 -11.38 16.50 4.38
CA VAL A 283 -12.76 16.65 3.95
C VAL A 283 -13.61 16.59 5.20
N VAL A 284 -14.25 17.71 5.53
CA VAL A 284 -15.10 17.84 6.72
C VAL A 284 -16.54 17.86 6.26
N HIS A 285 -17.35 16.95 6.79
CA HIS A 285 -18.79 17.00 6.69
C HIS A 285 -19.33 17.64 7.97
N GLN A 286 -20.10 18.71 7.85
CA GLN A 286 -20.64 19.45 9.01
C GLN A 286 -22.15 19.60 8.85
N GLN A 287 -22.89 19.24 9.90
CA GLN A 287 -24.35 19.35 9.94
C GLN A 287 -24.76 20.49 10.88
N THR A 288 -25.83 21.20 10.50
CA THR A 288 -26.42 22.28 11.29
C THR A 288 -27.82 21.88 11.75
N LEU A 289 -27.94 21.47 13.02
CA LEU A 289 -29.23 21.21 13.69
C LEU A 289 -29.49 22.36 14.66
N ASP A 290 -30.60 23.09 14.47
CA ASP A 290 -31.11 24.10 15.42
C ASP A 290 -30.03 25.06 15.98
N GLY A 291 -29.21 25.63 15.11
CA GLY A 291 -28.17 26.61 15.49
C GLY A 291 -26.94 26.01 16.20
N THR A 292 -26.85 24.68 16.33
CA THR A 292 -25.72 23.99 16.95
C THR A 292 -24.98 23.15 15.92
N SER A 293 -23.69 23.43 15.71
CA SER A 293 -22.88 22.74 14.71
C SER A 293 -22.22 21.49 15.30
N VAL A 294 -22.46 20.30 14.72
CA VAL A 294 -21.73 19.08 15.08
C VAL A 294 -20.50 18.93 14.16
N ARG A 295 -19.29 18.95 14.75
CA ARG A 295 -18.02 18.79 14.03
C ARG A 295 -17.48 17.37 14.20
N GLN A 296 -17.22 16.67 13.10
CA GLN A 296 -16.50 15.40 13.14
C GLN A 296 -15.00 15.67 12.92
N HIS A 297 -14.20 15.54 13.98
CA HIS A 297 -12.74 15.62 13.91
C HIS A 297 -12.15 14.22 13.76
N HIS A 298 -11.14 14.07 12.90
CA HIS A 298 -10.28 12.87 12.85
C HIS A 298 -8.88 13.25 13.33
N CYS A 299 -8.50 12.78 14.53
CA CYS A 299 -7.18 12.99 15.11
C CYS A 299 -6.53 11.64 15.37
N ASP A 300 -5.54 11.25 14.56
CA ASP A 300 -4.61 10.18 14.93
C ASP A 300 -3.42 10.79 15.67
N GLN A 301 -3.34 10.50 16.97
CA GLN A 301 -2.14 10.67 17.78
C GLN A 301 -1.04 9.70 17.32
N PRO A 302 0.24 10.06 17.42
CA PRO A 302 1.32 9.09 17.62
C PRO A 302 1.77 9.12 19.09
N GLY A 303 1.66 7.99 19.80
CA GLY A 303 2.53 7.72 20.95
C GLY A 303 3.93 7.28 20.51
N PRO A 304 4.92 7.08 21.40
CA PRO A 304 4.92 7.32 22.85
C PRO A 304 5.78 8.54 23.25
N GLN A 305 5.59 8.99 24.48
CA GLN A 305 6.48 9.93 25.17
C GLN A 305 7.90 9.35 25.22
N SER A 306 8.86 9.96 24.53
CA SER A 306 10.28 9.89 24.88
C SER A 306 10.66 11.19 25.57
N ARG A 307 10.41 11.26 26.89
CA ARG A 307 11.16 12.18 27.75
C ARG A 307 12.51 11.52 28.00
N GLY A 308 13.50 11.95 27.24
CA GLY A 308 14.92 11.75 27.51
C GLY A 308 15.50 13.09 27.92
N ASP A 309 15.78 13.17 29.21
CA ASP A 309 16.71 14.02 29.96
C ASP A 309 17.47 15.16 29.25
N LEU A 310 17.40 16.31 29.93
CA LEU A 310 18.45 17.31 30.10
C LEU A 310 19.87 16.76 29.86
N TYR A 311 20.66 17.44 29.02
CA TYR A 311 22.04 17.84 29.33
C TYR A 311 22.50 18.91 28.31
N HIS A 312 22.91 20.06 28.87
CA HIS A 312 23.64 21.21 28.32
C HIS A 312 23.08 21.96 27.11
#